data_AF-A0A2H5FLN5-F1
#
_entry.id   AF-A0A2H5FLN5-F1
#
_cell.length_a   1.000
_cell.length_b   1.000
_cell.length_c   1.000
_cell.angle_alpha   90.00
_cell.angle_beta   90.00
_cell.angle_gamma   90.00
#
_symmetry.space_group_name_H-M   'P 1'
#
loop_
_entity.id
_entity.type
_entity.pdbx_description
1 polymer ?
#
loop_
_entity_poly.entity_id
_entity_poly.type
_entity_poly.pdbx_seq_one_letter_code
_entity_poly.pdbx_strand_id
1 'polypeptide(L)'
;MLQKEDAVALFKKYQELLHHYMRTLRSGARISDMYCQFPEVFKALDSISKDNEQDCALYHFLSKEKSIFENTHDPLQIIQNFVEHYSQETFAIKLQDDVHDTQFLASLNEFYSELCSLCVPKPILLYKGRFENELALKFPSILSHDNFVAMMKSPIGKTYSDKPTVLFIPGSIEAGHLVAIFPCQALREEAINLLGLTGRTITRQDEKQLIINSDIIIQQGQNITIDTPEHLYRVVKKQAYNNFCVIAKGLGAYAKSSHSFFSGLPVEINKKIASTFAEVIGVELDEDTSQRVASTHIGI
;
A
#
# COMPACT_ATOMS: atom_id res chain seq x y z
N MET A 1 6.75 1.70 -1.76
CA MET A 1 6.77 1.32 -3.19
C MET A 1 8.10 1.73 -3.72
N LEU A 2 8.86 0.72 -4.14
CA LEU A 2 10.22 0.85 -4.64
C LEU A 2 10.25 1.83 -5.82
N GLN A 3 11.09 2.86 -5.73
CA GLN A 3 11.36 3.75 -6.86
C GLN A 3 12.47 3.16 -7.73
N LYS A 4 12.44 3.48 -9.03
CA LYS A 4 13.42 2.99 -9.99
C LYS A 4 14.84 3.36 -9.55
N GLU A 5 15.05 4.62 -9.17
CA GLU A 5 16.36 5.15 -8.77
C GLU A 5 16.89 4.47 -7.50
N ASP A 6 15.99 4.23 -6.53
CA ASP A 6 16.29 3.54 -5.28
C ASP A 6 16.69 2.07 -5.56
N ALA A 7 15.98 1.39 -6.48
CA ALA A 7 16.32 0.04 -6.93
C ALA A 7 17.68 -0.03 -7.64
N VAL A 8 17.96 0.93 -8.53
CA VAL A 8 19.25 1.02 -9.24
C VAL A 8 20.40 1.24 -8.25
N ALA A 9 20.23 2.15 -7.29
CA ALA A 9 21.25 2.44 -6.29
C ALA A 9 21.53 1.20 -5.43
N LEU A 10 20.49 0.49 -4.98
CA LEU A 10 20.62 -0.75 -4.22
C LEU A 10 21.34 -1.84 -5.03
N PHE A 11 20.92 -2.05 -6.28
CA PHE A 11 21.53 -3.08 -7.14
C PHE A 11 23.02 -2.82 -7.37
N LYS A 12 23.42 -1.56 -7.63
CA LYS A 12 24.83 -1.18 -7.78
C LYS A 12 25.64 -1.41 -6.51
N LYS A 13 25.07 -1.07 -5.33
CA LYS A 13 25.72 -1.28 -4.03
C LYS A 13 26.02 -2.76 -3.78
N TYR A 14 25.10 -3.64 -4.13
CA TYR A 14 25.18 -5.08 -3.86
C TYR A 14 25.55 -5.94 -5.07
N GLN A 15 25.99 -5.34 -6.17
CA GLN A 15 26.09 -6.02 -7.47
C GLN A 15 26.94 -7.29 -7.40
N GLU A 16 28.16 -7.22 -6.88
CA GLU A 16 29.08 -8.38 -6.81
C GLU A 16 28.53 -9.50 -5.93
N LEU A 17 27.92 -9.14 -4.80
CA LEU A 17 27.26 -10.06 -3.87
C LEU A 17 26.15 -10.84 -4.57
N LEU A 18 25.27 -10.13 -5.29
CA LEU A 18 24.14 -10.72 -5.99
C LEU A 18 24.57 -11.62 -7.15
N HIS A 19 25.62 -11.22 -7.89
CA HIS A 19 26.20 -12.07 -8.93
C HIS A 19 26.86 -13.33 -8.36
N HIS A 20 27.51 -13.22 -7.19
CA HIS A 20 28.07 -14.37 -6.49
C HIS A 20 26.97 -15.34 -6.03
N TYR A 21 25.85 -14.81 -5.52
CA TYR A 21 24.71 -15.62 -5.12
C TYR A 21 24.08 -16.36 -6.29
N MET A 22 23.89 -15.68 -7.42
CA MET A 22 23.40 -16.30 -8.67
C MET A 22 24.29 -17.46 -9.15
N ARG A 23 25.62 -17.38 -8.97
CA ARG A 23 26.54 -18.48 -9.28
C ARG A 23 26.40 -19.64 -8.28
N THR A 24 26.27 -19.32 -7.00
CA THR A 24 26.10 -20.29 -5.90
C THR A 24 24.83 -21.12 -6.11
N LEU A 25 23.71 -20.45 -6.40
CA LEU A 25 22.44 -21.09 -6.74
C LEU A 25 22.62 -22.11 -7.87
N ARG A 26 23.25 -21.73 -9.00
CA ARG A 26 23.50 -22.63 -10.15
C ARG A 26 24.37 -23.86 -9.85
N SER A 27 25.20 -23.80 -8.80
CA SER A 27 26.10 -24.89 -8.41
C SER A 27 25.51 -25.84 -7.35
N GLY A 28 24.39 -25.46 -6.73
CA GLY A 28 23.72 -26.26 -5.70
C GLY A 28 22.86 -27.38 -6.29
N ALA A 29 23.01 -28.60 -5.77
CA ALA A 29 22.26 -29.79 -6.21
C ALA A 29 20.82 -29.87 -5.65
N ARG A 30 20.35 -28.85 -4.91
CA ARG A 30 19.00 -28.78 -4.36
C ARG A 30 18.26 -27.61 -5.01
N ILE A 31 17.16 -27.93 -5.69
CA ILE A 31 16.22 -26.94 -6.21
C ILE A 31 15.39 -26.47 -5.01
N SER A 32 15.82 -25.39 -4.36
CA SER A 32 15.01 -24.69 -3.35
C SER A 32 13.99 -23.77 -4.03
N ASP A 33 12.96 -23.34 -3.30
CA ASP A 33 12.00 -22.33 -3.80
C ASP A 33 12.74 -21.01 -4.13
N MET A 34 13.73 -20.65 -3.32
CA MET A 34 14.59 -19.48 -3.50
C MET A 34 15.42 -19.58 -4.79
N TYR A 35 15.91 -20.79 -5.14
CA TYR A 35 16.56 -21.06 -6.43
C TYR A 35 15.63 -20.78 -7.62
N CYS A 36 14.33 -21.00 -7.48
CA CYS A 36 13.36 -20.74 -8.53
C CYS A 36 12.97 -19.26 -8.63
N GLN A 37 12.90 -18.54 -7.51
CA GLN A 37 12.29 -17.21 -7.43
C GLN A 37 13.32 -16.06 -7.44
N PHE A 38 14.46 -16.20 -6.75
CA PHE A 38 15.48 -15.15 -6.68
C PHE A 38 16.08 -14.74 -8.03
N PRO A 39 16.31 -15.65 -9.01
CA PRO A 39 16.77 -15.26 -10.34
C PRO A 39 15.88 -14.25 -11.05
N GLU A 40 14.56 -14.26 -10.81
CA GLU A 40 13.64 -13.30 -11.41
C GLU A 40 13.81 -11.91 -10.80
N VAL A 41 14.01 -11.83 -9.47
CA VAL A 41 14.32 -10.58 -8.76
C VAL A 41 15.65 -9.99 -9.23
N PHE A 42 16.66 -10.83 -9.38
CA PHE A 42 17.96 -10.43 -9.90
C PHE A 42 17.84 -9.83 -11.32
N LYS A 43 17.11 -10.50 -12.22
CA LYS A 43 16.86 -9.99 -13.58
C LYS A 43 16.08 -8.70 -13.57
N ALA A 44 15.09 -8.55 -12.70
CA ALA A 44 14.31 -7.32 -12.57
C ALA A 44 15.22 -6.14 -12.14
N LEU A 45 16.06 -6.34 -11.13
CA LEU A 45 17.04 -5.34 -10.68
C LEU A 45 18.06 -4.99 -11.79
N ASP A 46 18.59 -6.01 -12.48
CA ASP A 46 19.55 -5.83 -13.58
C ASP A 46 18.93 -5.08 -14.77
N SER A 47 17.69 -5.42 -15.14
CA SER A 47 16.92 -4.76 -16.21
C SER A 47 16.67 -3.28 -15.91
N ILE A 48 16.19 -2.98 -14.69
CA ILE A 48 15.99 -1.60 -14.21
C ILE A 48 17.32 -0.82 -14.27
N SER A 49 18.44 -1.46 -13.90
CA SER A 49 19.75 -0.80 -13.88
C SER A 49 20.32 -0.44 -15.26
N LYS A 50 19.85 -1.12 -16.32
CA LYS A 50 20.31 -0.95 -17.70
C LYS A 50 19.38 -0.07 -18.55
N ASP A 51 18.30 0.47 -17.96
CA ASP A 51 17.21 1.13 -18.69
C ASP A 51 16.59 0.28 -19.82
N ASN A 52 16.75 -1.05 -19.74
CA ASN A 52 16.37 -1.99 -20.79
C ASN A 52 15.06 -2.70 -20.43
N GLU A 53 13.97 -1.94 -20.26
CA GLU A 53 12.66 -2.45 -19.82
C GLU A 53 12.04 -3.51 -20.77
N GLN A 54 12.54 -3.62 -22.00
CA GLN A 54 12.06 -4.59 -23.00
C GLN A 54 12.66 -6.00 -22.88
N ASP A 55 13.75 -6.20 -22.12
CA ASP A 55 14.45 -7.50 -22.07
C ASP A 55 13.94 -8.47 -20.98
N CYS A 56 13.01 -8.04 -20.13
CA CYS A 56 12.41 -8.92 -19.11
C CYS A 56 11.51 -10.01 -19.69
N ALA A 57 11.19 -9.96 -20.99
CA ALA A 57 10.33 -10.94 -21.65
C ALA A 57 10.99 -12.33 -21.84
N LEU A 58 12.30 -12.49 -21.62
CA LEU A 58 13.02 -13.61 -22.23
C LEU A 58 13.38 -14.82 -21.35
N TYR A 59 13.08 -14.88 -20.04
CA TYR A 59 13.51 -16.06 -19.28
C TYR A 59 12.59 -16.50 -18.13
N HIS A 60 11.33 -16.87 -18.44
CA HIS A 60 10.52 -17.78 -17.59
C HIS A 60 11.05 -19.22 -17.61
N PHE A 61 12.37 -19.43 -17.45
CA PHE A 61 12.93 -20.74 -17.76
C PHE A 61 12.84 -21.77 -16.62
N LEU A 62 12.45 -21.42 -15.37
CA LEU A 62 12.47 -22.41 -14.28
C LEU A 62 11.36 -22.33 -13.20
N SER A 63 10.43 -21.38 -13.20
CA SER A 63 9.40 -21.38 -12.13
C SER A 63 8.23 -22.33 -12.44
N LYS A 64 8.33 -23.57 -11.97
CA LYS A 64 7.15 -24.42 -11.73
C LYS A 64 6.31 -23.89 -10.55
N GLU A 65 6.87 -23.00 -9.73
CA GLU A 65 6.12 -22.16 -8.80
C GLU A 65 5.66 -20.88 -9.51
N LYS A 66 4.55 -21.00 -10.23
CA LYS A 66 3.96 -19.89 -10.98
C LYS A 66 3.29 -18.83 -10.08
N SER A 67 3.13 -19.05 -8.78
CA SER A 67 2.14 -18.30 -7.98
C SER A 67 2.47 -16.83 -7.71
N ILE A 68 3.73 -16.45 -7.47
CA ILE A 68 4.04 -15.08 -6.95
C ILE A 68 4.32 -14.03 -8.03
N PHE A 69 4.67 -14.46 -9.24
CA PHE A 69 4.97 -13.57 -10.37
C PHE A 69 3.97 -13.73 -11.53
N GLU A 70 2.93 -14.55 -11.35
CA GLU A 70 1.94 -14.88 -12.36
C GLU A 70 1.41 -13.61 -13.05
N ASN A 71 1.54 -13.53 -14.38
CA ASN A 71 1.08 -12.43 -15.23
C ASN A 71 1.75 -11.05 -15.01
N THR A 72 2.90 -10.99 -14.33
CA THR A 72 3.62 -9.72 -14.09
C THR A 72 4.90 -9.64 -14.92
N HIS A 73 5.00 -8.63 -15.78
CA HIS A 73 6.20 -8.32 -16.57
C HIS A 73 6.91 -7.01 -16.14
N ASP A 74 6.30 -6.25 -15.23
CA ASP A 74 6.91 -5.04 -14.67
C ASP A 74 8.01 -5.42 -13.65
N PRO A 75 9.28 -5.05 -13.90
CA PRO A 75 10.39 -5.32 -12.99
C PRO A 75 10.19 -4.82 -11.56
N LEU A 76 9.59 -3.64 -11.37
CA LEU A 76 9.35 -3.10 -10.03
C LEU A 76 8.30 -3.92 -9.28
N GLN A 77 7.27 -4.39 -10.00
CA GLN A 77 6.23 -5.24 -9.44
C GLN A 77 6.75 -6.63 -9.10
N ILE A 78 7.68 -7.20 -9.89
CA ILE A 78 8.34 -8.47 -9.57
C ILE A 78 9.09 -8.36 -8.24
N ILE A 79 9.88 -7.30 -8.04
CA ILE A 79 10.62 -7.08 -6.80
C ILE A 79 9.66 -6.89 -5.61
N GLN A 80 8.58 -6.13 -5.82
CA GLN A 80 7.56 -5.88 -4.80
C GLN A 80 6.85 -7.19 -4.37
N ASN A 81 6.45 -8.03 -5.32
CA ASN A 81 5.81 -9.32 -5.03
C ASN A 81 6.74 -10.24 -4.24
N PHE A 82 8.04 -10.22 -4.55
CA PHE A 82 9.03 -11.03 -3.84
C PHE A 82 9.18 -10.61 -2.37
N VAL A 83 9.24 -9.31 -2.10
CA VAL A 83 9.29 -8.76 -0.73
C VAL A 83 7.99 -9.02 0.04
N GLU A 84 6.85 -9.09 -0.65
CA GLU A 84 5.58 -9.42 -0.02
C GLU A 84 5.43 -10.90 0.28
N HIS A 85 6.00 -11.77 -0.55
CA HIS A 85 5.94 -13.21 -0.35
C HIS A 85 6.85 -13.69 0.78
N TYR A 86 8.05 -13.13 0.87
CA TYR A 86 9.02 -13.50 1.91
C TYR A 86 9.08 -12.41 2.99
N SER A 87 8.68 -12.74 4.22
CA SER A 87 9.07 -11.88 5.35
C SER A 87 10.59 -11.91 5.52
N GLN A 88 11.16 -10.92 6.20
CA GLN A 88 12.60 -10.91 6.50
C GLN A 88 13.06 -12.18 7.22
N GLU A 89 12.22 -12.70 8.11
CA GLU A 89 12.47 -13.95 8.83
C GLU A 89 12.41 -15.17 7.89
N THR A 90 11.38 -15.29 7.06
CA THR A 90 11.24 -16.39 6.10
C THR A 90 12.37 -16.39 5.06
N PHE A 91 12.76 -15.20 4.59
CA PHE A 91 13.89 -15.04 3.69
C PHE A 91 15.20 -15.53 4.33
N ALA A 92 15.47 -15.12 5.57
CA ALA A 92 16.66 -15.54 6.31
C ALA A 92 16.72 -17.06 6.53
N ILE A 93 15.59 -17.68 6.90
CA ILE A 93 15.48 -19.14 7.08
C ILE A 93 15.79 -19.86 5.76
N LYS A 94 15.15 -19.46 4.66
CA LYS A 94 15.36 -20.08 3.34
C LYS A 94 16.78 -19.88 2.82
N LEU A 95 17.43 -18.76 3.14
CA LEU A 95 18.85 -18.51 2.82
C LEU A 95 19.80 -19.45 3.56
N GLN A 96 19.51 -19.81 4.81
CA GLN A 96 20.34 -20.74 5.58
C GLN A 96 20.37 -22.15 4.96
N ASP A 97 19.30 -22.54 4.27
CA ASP A 97 19.23 -23.80 3.53
C ASP A 97 20.14 -23.80 2.30
N ASP A 98 20.39 -22.63 1.70
CA ASP A 98 21.12 -22.46 0.43
C ASP A 98 22.58 -22.01 0.62
N VAL A 99 22.90 -21.35 1.74
CA VAL A 99 24.21 -20.72 1.99
C VAL A 99 24.75 -21.11 3.35
N HIS A 100 25.87 -21.84 3.36
CA HIS A 100 26.56 -22.23 4.60
C HIS A 100 27.64 -21.23 5.06
N ASP A 101 28.06 -20.30 4.19
CA ASP A 101 28.99 -19.24 4.55
C ASP A 101 28.26 -18.15 5.35
N THR A 102 28.60 -18.05 6.63
CA THR A 102 27.98 -17.11 7.58
C THR A 102 28.19 -15.63 7.22
N GLN A 103 29.33 -15.26 6.64
CA GLN A 103 29.62 -13.88 6.27
C GLN A 103 28.84 -13.49 5.00
N PHE A 104 28.79 -14.42 4.05
CA PHE A 104 28.00 -14.25 2.83
C PHE A 104 26.50 -14.18 3.14
N LEU A 105 26.01 -15.02 4.06
CA LEU A 105 24.64 -15.02 4.53
C LEU A 105 24.26 -13.71 5.24
N ALA A 106 25.14 -13.17 6.09
CA ALA A 106 24.92 -11.88 6.74
C ALA A 106 24.76 -10.74 5.71
N SER A 107 25.63 -10.73 4.69
CA SER A 107 25.59 -9.72 3.62
C SER A 107 24.32 -9.80 2.76
N LEU A 108 23.82 -11.02 2.48
CA LEU A 108 22.55 -11.20 1.74
C LEU A 108 21.33 -10.78 2.57
N ASN A 109 21.36 -11.01 3.88
CA ASN A 109 20.32 -10.51 4.79
C ASN A 109 20.35 -8.98 4.90
N GLU A 110 21.52 -8.35 4.88
CA GLU A 110 21.64 -6.89 4.85
C GLU A 110 21.04 -6.31 3.57
N PHE A 111 21.40 -6.87 2.41
CA PHE A 111 20.79 -6.52 1.11
C PHE A 111 19.26 -6.59 1.18
N TYR A 112 18.72 -7.69 1.70
CA TYR A 112 17.28 -7.89 1.73
C TYR A 112 16.57 -6.99 2.73
N SER A 113 17.20 -6.73 3.88
CA SER A 113 16.69 -5.74 4.84
C SER A 113 16.57 -4.36 4.21
N GLU A 114 17.58 -3.93 3.45
CA GLU A 114 17.54 -2.67 2.72
C GLU A 114 16.48 -2.69 1.62
N LEU A 115 16.38 -3.78 0.85
CA LEU A 115 15.35 -3.95 -0.16
C LEU A 115 13.93 -3.82 0.43
N CYS A 116 13.67 -4.51 1.54
CA CYS A 116 12.43 -4.41 2.29
C CYS A 116 12.13 -2.97 2.70
N SER A 117 13.14 -2.25 3.22
CA SER A 117 12.99 -0.85 3.64
C SER A 117 12.62 0.08 2.48
N LEU A 118 13.14 -0.17 1.27
CA LEU A 118 12.82 0.61 0.07
C LEU A 118 11.44 0.25 -0.51
N CYS A 119 10.96 -0.97 -0.25
CA CYS A 119 9.63 -1.41 -0.63
C CYS A 119 8.52 -0.84 0.28
N VAL A 120 8.83 -0.40 1.50
CA VAL A 120 7.90 0.34 2.37
C VAL A 120 7.36 1.58 1.61
N PRO A 121 6.05 1.84 1.61
CA PRO A 121 5.53 3.04 0.98
C PRO A 121 6.04 4.29 1.69
N LYS A 122 6.57 5.24 0.91
CA LYS A 122 6.77 6.61 1.39
C LYS A 122 5.39 7.17 1.82
N PRO A 123 5.32 8.04 2.84
CA PRO A 123 4.05 8.56 3.33
C PRO A 123 3.35 9.45 2.29
N ILE A 124 2.02 9.55 2.38
CA ILE A 124 1.24 10.55 1.66
C ILE A 124 1.43 11.89 2.37
N LEU A 125 1.70 12.94 1.59
CA LEU A 125 1.85 14.30 2.11
C LEU A 125 0.54 15.07 1.93
N LEU A 126 0.07 15.67 3.01
CA LEU A 126 -1.05 16.61 3.04
C LEU A 126 -0.50 18.02 3.20
N TYR A 127 -0.85 18.93 2.29
CA TYR A 127 -0.42 20.32 2.35
C TYR A 127 -1.44 21.25 1.72
N LYS A 128 -1.31 22.55 1.99
CA LYS A 128 -2.15 23.58 1.37
C LYS A 128 -1.77 23.79 -0.11
N GLY A 129 -2.72 23.62 -1.01
CA GLY A 129 -2.61 23.92 -2.44
C GLY A 129 -2.29 25.39 -2.71
N ARG A 130 -1.54 25.68 -3.79
CA ARG A 130 -0.99 27.02 -4.05
C ARG A 130 -2.03 28.05 -4.49
N PHE A 131 -3.10 27.65 -5.18
CA PHE A 131 -3.91 28.60 -5.95
C PHE A 131 -5.31 28.86 -5.38
N GLU A 132 -5.91 27.92 -4.64
CA GLU A 132 -7.32 28.04 -4.21
C GLU A 132 -7.59 27.60 -2.76
N ASN A 133 -6.58 27.66 -1.87
CA ASN A 133 -6.70 27.13 -0.50
C ASN A 133 -7.18 25.66 -0.46
N GLU A 134 -6.85 24.89 -1.48
CA GLU A 134 -7.17 23.47 -1.61
C GLU A 134 -6.39 22.63 -0.59
N LEU A 135 -6.91 21.45 -0.30
CA LEU A 135 -6.13 20.37 0.29
C LEU A 135 -5.45 19.59 -0.84
N ALA A 136 -4.12 19.60 -0.87
CA ALA A 136 -3.35 18.78 -1.78
C ALA A 136 -2.91 17.49 -1.09
N LEU A 137 -3.22 16.35 -1.72
CA LEU A 137 -2.79 15.02 -1.34
C LEU A 137 -1.71 14.56 -2.33
N LYS A 138 -0.45 14.58 -1.92
CA LYS A 138 0.65 14.04 -2.73
C LYS A 138 0.93 12.60 -2.36
N PHE A 139 0.63 11.72 -3.30
CA PHE A 139 0.88 10.29 -3.20
C PHE A 139 2.34 9.96 -3.47
N PRO A 140 2.87 8.88 -2.88
CA PRO A 140 4.25 8.46 -3.08
C PRO A 140 4.53 7.92 -4.50
N SER A 141 3.50 7.51 -5.23
CA SER A 141 3.62 7.01 -6.61
C SER A 141 2.34 7.21 -7.42
N ILE A 142 2.47 7.17 -8.75
CA ILE A 142 1.31 7.21 -9.67
C ILE A 142 0.37 6.02 -9.44
N LEU A 143 0.90 4.83 -9.18
CA LEU A 143 0.10 3.64 -8.86
C LEU A 143 -0.79 3.87 -7.63
N SER A 144 -0.22 4.43 -6.56
CA SER A 144 -1.00 4.69 -5.33
C SER A 144 -2.07 5.75 -5.51
N HIS A 145 -1.78 6.78 -6.30
CA HIS A 145 -2.76 7.78 -6.72
C HIS A 145 -3.89 7.15 -7.54
N ASP A 146 -3.55 6.39 -8.59
CA ASP A 146 -4.53 5.81 -9.51
C ASP A 146 -5.40 4.76 -8.82
N ASN A 147 -4.82 3.98 -7.90
CA ASN A 147 -5.59 3.07 -7.06
C ASN A 147 -6.56 3.82 -6.17
N PHE A 148 -6.14 4.90 -5.50
CA PHE A 148 -7.04 5.74 -4.71
C PHE A 148 -8.20 6.28 -5.55
N VAL A 149 -7.89 6.88 -6.70
CA VAL A 149 -8.90 7.46 -7.61
C VAL A 149 -9.85 6.38 -8.13
N ALA A 150 -9.35 5.21 -8.51
CA ALA A 150 -10.18 4.10 -9.00
C ALA A 150 -11.07 3.47 -7.93
N MET A 151 -10.69 3.55 -6.65
CA MET A 151 -11.48 3.02 -5.53
C MET A 151 -12.54 4.01 -5.03
N MET A 152 -12.38 5.30 -5.30
CA MET A 152 -13.42 6.31 -5.06
C MET A 152 -14.59 6.11 -6.04
N LYS A 153 -15.84 6.22 -5.56
CA LYS A 153 -17.02 6.07 -6.43
C LYS A 153 -17.23 7.23 -7.39
N SER A 154 -16.69 8.40 -7.06
CA SER A 154 -16.85 9.63 -7.83
C SER A 154 -15.68 10.56 -7.55
N PRO A 155 -15.31 11.44 -8.50
CA PRO A 155 -14.24 12.41 -8.28
C PRO A 155 -14.54 13.35 -7.11
N ILE A 156 -13.56 13.53 -6.24
CA ILE A 156 -13.60 14.46 -5.09
C ILE A 156 -12.67 15.67 -5.26
N GLY A 157 -11.92 15.71 -6.36
CA GLY A 157 -10.87 16.68 -6.61
C GLY A 157 -10.36 16.61 -8.05
N LYS A 158 -9.29 17.34 -8.32
CA LYS A 158 -8.66 17.42 -9.64
C LYS A 158 -7.20 16.99 -9.57
N THR A 159 -6.73 16.33 -10.62
CA THR A 159 -5.32 16.00 -10.85
C THR A 159 -4.86 16.78 -12.07
N TYR A 160 -3.72 17.45 -11.97
CA TYR A 160 -3.15 18.22 -13.08
C TYR A 160 -2.06 17.42 -13.79
N SER A 161 -1.92 17.60 -15.10
CA SER A 161 -0.97 16.86 -15.92
C SER A 161 0.49 17.09 -15.53
N ASP A 162 0.83 18.28 -15.00
CA ASP A 162 2.16 18.62 -14.49
C ASP A 162 2.44 18.03 -13.10
N LYS A 163 1.41 17.50 -12.42
CA LYS A 163 1.50 16.90 -11.08
C LYS A 163 0.63 15.64 -10.98
N PRO A 164 1.00 14.58 -11.70
CA PRO A 164 0.13 13.41 -11.87
C PRO A 164 -0.05 12.58 -10.58
N THR A 165 0.80 12.78 -9.57
CA THR A 165 0.70 12.10 -8.26
C THR A 165 0.01 12.94 -7.18
N VAL A 166 -0.54 14.11 -7.55
CA VAL A 166 -1.16 15.03 -6.58
C VAL A 166 -2.63 15.22 -6.90
N LEU A 167 -3.49 14.87 -5.95
CA LEU A 167 -4.91 15.17 -5.99
C LEU A 167 -5.20 16.45 -5.20
N PHE A 168 -5.86 17.41 -5.85
CA PHE A 168 -6.29 18.66 -5.22
C PHE A 168 -7.78 18.58 -4.90
N ILE A 169 -8.10 18.56 -3.62
CA ILE A 169 -9.47 18.59 -3.10
C ILE A 169 -9.83 20.05 -2.81
N PRO A 170 -10.99 20.56 -3.26
CA PRO A 170 -11.44 21.91 -2.94
C PRO A 170 -11.37 22.18 -1.45
N GLY A 171 -10.99 23.40 -1.07
CA GLY A 171 -10.87 23.75 0.34
C GLY A 171 -11.01 25.23 0.62
N SER A 172 -11.10 25.55 1.90
CA SER A 172 -11.17 26.90 2.45
C SER A 172 -10.25 27.01 3.66
N ILE A 173 -9.96 28.24 4.08
CA ILE A 173 -9.37 28.51 5.39
C ILE A 173 -10.46 29.09 6.28
N GLU A 174 -10.79 28.38 7.35
CA GLU A 174 -11.81 28.78 8.32
C GLU A 174 -11.20 28.74 9.72
N ALA A 175 -11.33 29.85 10.45
CA ALA A 175 -10.79 30.00 11.80
C ALA A 175 -9.30 29.59 11.95
N GLY A 176 -8.49 29.75 10.91
CA GLY A 176 -7.07 29.39 10.92
C GLY A 176 -6.77 27.94 10.55
N HIS A 177 -7.78 27.13 10.24
CA HIS A 177 -7.61 25.74 9.82
C HIS A 177 -7.88 25.56 8.32
N LEU A 178 -7.21 24.57 7.71
CA LEU A 178 -7.52 24.12 6.37
C LEU A 178 -8.73 23.18 6.41
N VAL A 179 -9.78 23.55 5.68
CA VAL A 179 -11.02 22.78 5.58
C VAL A 179 -11.16 22.24 4.17
N ALA A 180 -11.15 20.92 4.02
CA ALA A 180 -11.43 20.25 2.75
C ALA A 180 -12.94 20.07 2.55
N ILE A 181 -13.41 20.34 1.34
CA ILE A 181 -14.82 20.37 0.95
C ILE A 181 -15.09 19.23 -0.03
N PHE A 182 -15.95 18.30 0.36
CA PHE A 182 -16.34 17.15 -0.42
C PHE A 182 -17.74 17.34 -1.04
N PRO A 183 -18.06 16.64 -2.15
CA PRO A 183 -19.39 16.79 -2.78
C PRO A 183 -20.54 16.36 -1.86
N CYS A 184 -20.33 15.32 -1.05
CA CYS A 184 -21.29 14.79 -0.08
C CYS A 184 -20.60 14.01 1.04
N GLN A 185 -21.34 13.72 2.13
CA GLN A 185 -20.87 12.94 3.27
C GLN A 185 -20.34 11.56 2.89
N ALA A 186 -21.02 10.87 1.97
CA ALA A 186 -20.62 9.53 1.56
C ALA A 186 -19.21 9.50 0.95
N LEU A 187 -18.87 10.49 0.10
CA LEU A 187 -17.53 10.58 -0.50
C LEU A 187 -16.47 11.04 0.51
N ARG A 188 -16.84 11.89 1.48
CA ARG A 188 -15.94 12.27 2.57
C ARG A 188 -15.54 11.05 3.40
N GLU A 189 -16.51 10.26 3.87
CA GLU A 189 -16.21 9.07 4.68
C GLU A 189 -15.45 8.00 3.87
N GLU A 190 -15.77 7.84 2.58
CA GLU A 190 -15.01 6.94 1.69
C GLU A 190 -13.54 7.35 1.59
N ALA A 191 -13.26 8.65 1.38
CA ALA A 191 -11.89 9.17 1.35
C ALA A 191 -11.17 9.01 2.69
N ILE A 192 -11.84 9.29 3.82
CA ILE A 192 -11.28 9.09 5.17
C ILE A 192 -10.85 7.63 5.37
N ASN A 193 -11.69 6.67 4.99
CA ASN A 193 -11.39 5.25 5.15
C ASN A 193 -10.25 4.81 4.23
N LEU A 194 -10.29 5.20 2.95
CA LEU A 194 -9.27 4.83 1.98
C LEU A 194 -7.89 5.40 2.32
N LEU A 195 -7.83 6.60 2.90
CA LEU A 195 -6.59 7.24 3.32
C LEU A 195 -6.16 6.86 4.74
N GLY A 196 -7.00 6.15 5.50
CA GLY A 196 -6.72 5.81 6.89
C GLY A 196 -6.67 7.02 7.83
N LEU A 197 -7.40 8.10 7.52
CA LEU A 197 -7.37 9.32 8.32
C LEU A 197 -8.00 9.07 9.70
N THR A 198 -7.31 9.50 10.76
CA THR A 198 -7.76 9.32 12.14
C THR A 198 -8.17 10.65 12.77
N GLY A 199 -8.90 10.62 13.89
CA GLY A 199 -9.28 11.82 14.63
C GLY A 199 -8.11 12.67 15.13
N ARG A 200 -6.87 12.13 15.11
CA ARG A 200 -5.66 12.92 15.38
C ARG A 200 -5.33 13.86 14.22
N THR A 201 -5.60 13.43 12.99
CA THR A 201 -5.29 14.18 11.76
C THR A 201 -6.44 15.08 11.33
N ILE A 202 -7.68 14.70 11.64
CA ILE A 202 -8.88 15.33 11.08
C ILE A 202 -10.00 15.54 12.11
N THR A 203 -10.83 16.54 11.87
CA THR A 203 -12.12 16.73 12.55
C THR A 203 -13.24 16.82 11.52
N ARG A 204 -14.31 16.06 11.73
CA ARG A 204 -15.54 16.15 10.92
C ARG A 204 -16.33 17.37 11.39
N GLN A 205 -16.49 18.36 10.52
CA GLN A 205 -17.17 19.62 10.88
C GLN A 205 -18.67 19.58 10.54
N ASP A 206 -18.98 19.21 9.30
CA ASP A 206 -20.35 19.13 8.76
C ASP A 206 -20.43 18.02 7.71
N GLU A 207 -21.59 17.68 7.14
CA GLU A 207 -21.77 16.59 6.16
C GLU A 207 -20.69 16.57 5.07
N LYS A 208 -20.26 17.73 4.58
CA LYS A 208 -19.32 17.85 3.45
C LYS A 208 -17.92 18.27 3.83
N GLN A 209 -17.71 18.72 5.07
CA GLN A 209 -16.48 19.39 5.47
C GLN A 209 -15.60 18.51 6.36
N LEU A 210 -14.29 18.65 6.16
CA LEU A 210 -13.25 17.98 6.92
C LEU A 210 -12.16 18.98 7.29
N ILE A 211 -12.00 19.25 8.57
CA ILE A 211 -10.92 20.09 9.10
C ILE A 211 -9.66 19.23 9.21
N ILE A 212 -8.52 19.78 8.79
CA ILE A 212 -7.21 19.20 9.06
C ILE A 212 -6.69 19.76 10.39
N ASN A 213 -6.47 18.88 11.36
CA ASN A 213 -6.05 19.20 12.74
C ASN A 213 -4.54 19.52 12.80
N SER A 214 -4.11 20.52 12.04
CA SER A 214 -2.71 20.94 12.01
C SER A 214 -2.57 22.37 11.52
N ASP A 215 -2.19 23.27 12.43
CA ASP A 215 -2.02 24.69 12.12
C ASP A 215 -0.75 24.96 11.32
N ILE A 216 0.19 24.00 11.26
CA ILE A 216 1.37 24.14 10.42
C ILE A 216 1.00 24.01 8.93
N ILE A 217 -0.08 23.31 8.58
CA ILE A 217 -0.42 23.02 7.17
C ILE A 217 -0.75 24.27 6.36
N ILE A 218 -1.19 25.35 7.02
CA ILE A 218 -1.50 26.63 6.38
C ILE A 218 -0.24 27.44 6.05
N GLN A 219 0.91 27.09 6.65
CA GLN A 219 2.19 27.76 6.41
C GLN A 219 2.85 27.26 5.12
N GLN A 220 3.47 28.17 4.38
CA GLN A 220 4.06 27.83 3.09
C GLN A 220 5.23 26.85 3.24
N GLY A 221 5.18 25.74 2.51
CA GLY A 221 6.23 24.72 2.51
C GLY A 221 6.12 23.69 3.65
N GLN A 222 5.18 23.88 4.58
CA GLN A 222 4.87 22.89 5.60
C GLN A 222 3.90 21.83 5.06
N ASN A 223 4.00 20.63 5.60
CA ASN A 223 3.13 19.51 5.28
C ASN A 223 2.94 18.64 6.53
N ILE A 224 1.88 17.85 6.52
CA ILE A 224 1.72 16.72 7.43
C ILE A 224 1.82 15.43 6.63
N THR A 225 2.28 14.37 7.28
CA THR A 225 2.44 13.06 6.67
C THR A 225 1.44 12.09 7.25
N ILE A 226 0.89 11.23 6.40
CA ILE A 226 0.15 10.04 6.83
C ILE A 226 0.81 8.82 6.22
N ASP A 227 0.82 7.71 6.95
CA ASP A 227 1.28 6.43 6.41
C ASP A 227 0.37 6.03 5.25
N THR A 228 0.98 5.57 4.15
CA THR A 228 0.23 5.15 2.98
C THR A 228 -0.42 3.80 3.26
N PRO A 229 -1.76 3.67 3.21
CA PRO A 229 -2.42 2.39 3.45
C PRO A 229 -2.07 1.31 2.42
N GLU A 230 -1.97 0.06 2.86
CA GLU A 230 -1.50 -1.06 2.02
C GLU A 230 -2.34 -1.28 0.76
N HIS A 231 -3.66 -1.13 0.86
CA HIS A 231 -4.58 -1.30 -0.26
C HIS A 231 -4.42 -0.27 -1.37
N LEU A 232 -3.65 0.81 -1.15
CA LEU A 232 -3.34 1.78 -2.20
C LEU A 232 -2.14 1.36 -3.06
N TYR A 233 -1.24 0.50 -2.59
CA TYR A 233 -0.04 0.13 -3.36
C TYR A 233 0.19 -1.38 -3.50
N ARG A 234 -0.61 -2.22 -2.84
CA ARG A 234 -0.57 -3.69 -2.98
C ARG A 234 -1.82 -4.20 -3.67
N VAL A 235 -1.64 -4.93 -4.78
CA VAL A 235 -2.75 -5.47 -5.58
C VAL A 235 -3.63 -6.42 -4.76
N VAL A 236 -3.02 -7.34 -4.01
CA VAL A 236 -3.73 -8.30 -3.16
C VAL A 236 -4.53 -7.59 -2.08
N LYS A 237 -3.93 -6.59 -1.41
CA LYS A 237 -4.62 -5.82 -0.36
C LYS A 237 -5.71 -4.90 -0.92
N LYS A 238 -5.56 -4.39 -2.15
CA LYS A 238 -6.63 -3.68 -2.87
C LYS A 238 -7.86 -4.57 -3.06
N GLN A 239 -7.65 -5.81 -3.51
CA GLN A 239 -8.73 -6.76 -3.69
C GLN A 239 -9.36 -7.17 -2.35
N ALA A 240 -8.53 -7.41 -1.33
CA ALA A 240 -8.98 -7.66 0.04
C ALA A 240 -9.87 -6.52 0.56
N TYR A 241 -9.43 -5.26 0.42
CA TYR A 241 -10.19 -4.07 0.79
C TYR A 241 -11.56 -4.02 0.09
N ASN A 242 -11.57 -4.19 -1.23
CA ASN A 242 -12.81 -4.15 -2.01
C ASN A 242 -13.79 -5.25 -1.59
N ASN A 243 -13.30 -6.47 -1.38
CA ASN A 243 -14.10 -7.60 -0.89
C ASN A 243 -14.68 -7.28 0.49
N PHE A 244 -13.86 -6.73 1.40
CA PHE A 244 -14.32 -6.35 2.73
C PHE A 244 -15.38 -5.25 2.70
N CYS A 245 -15.24 -4.24 1.84
CA CYS A 245 -16.28 -3.22 1.66
C CYS A 245 -17.62 -3.82 1.23
N VAL A 246 -17.63 -4.84 0.36
CA VAL A 246 -18.86 -5.53 -0.05
C VAL A 246 -19.48 -6.28 1.13
N ILE A 247 -18.67 -7.03 1.86
CA ILE A 247 -19.09 -7.77 3.06
C ILE A 247 -19.66 -6.81 4.11
N ALA A 248 -18.91 -5.76 4.48
CA ALA A 248 -19.30 -4.79 5.49
C ALA A 248 -20.60 -4.07 5.14
N LYS A 249 -20.84 -3.77 3.86
CA LYS A 249 -22.13 -3.23 3.38
C LYS A 249 -23.26 -4.23 3.54
N GLY A 250 -23.06 -5.48 3.16
CA GLY A 250 -24.06 -6.54 3.32
C GLY A 250 -24.43 -6.77 4.79
N LEU A 251 -23.42 -6.83 5.66
CA LEU A 251 -23.60 -6.93 7.11
C LEU A 251 -24.32 -5.71 7.68
N GLY A 252 -23.94 -4.50 7.27
CA GLY A 252 -24.61 -3.28 7.71
C GLY A 252 -26.09 -3.24 7.32
N ALA A 253 -26.42 -3.65 6.10
CA ALA A 253 -27.80 -3.75 5.64
C ALA A 253 -28.60 -4.79 6.43
N TYR A 254 -28.01 -5.96 6.70
CA TYR A 254 -28.62 -6.98 7.55
C TYR A 254 -28.82 -6.45 8.98
N ALA A 255 -27.79 -5.84 9.56
CA ALA A 255 -27.81 -5.38 10.94
C ALA A 255 -28.88 -4.32 11.20
N LYS A 256 -29.15 -3.44 10.21
CA LYS A 256 -30.21 -2.42 10.23
C LYS A 256 -31.61 -2.95 9.94
N SER A 257 -31.76 -4.23 9.56
CA SER A 257 -33.08 -4.80 9.34
C SER A 257 -33.81 -5.00 10.68
N SER A 258 -35.13 -4.77 10.69
CA SER A 258 -35.99 -4.87 11.88
C SER A 258 -36.05 -6.28 12.50
N HIS A 259 -35.54 -7.30 11.80
CA HIS A 259 -35.54 -8.70 12.23
C HIS A 259 -34.14 -9.24 12.52
N SER A 260 -33.12 -8.37 12.47
CA SER A 260 -31.75 -8.77 12.74
C SER A 260 -31.48 -8.83 14.23
N PHE A 261 -30.76 -9.88 14.64
CA PHE A 261 -30.21 -10.00 15.99
C PHE A 261 -29.37 -8.78 16.41
N PHE A 262 -28.64 -8.18 15.47
CA PHE A 262 -27.76 -7.03 15.72
C PHE A 262 -28.52 -5.71 15.96
N SER A 263 -29.79 -5.61 15.54
CA SER A 263 -30.60 -4.40 15.71
C SER A 263 -30.94 -4.11 17.17
N GLY A 264 -30.89 -5.13 18.03
CA GLY A 264 -31.10 -5.00 19.48
C GLY A 264 -29.82 -4.90 20.31
N LEU A 265 -28.64 -4.94 19.68
CA LEU A 265 -27.36 -4.90 20.39
C LEU A 265 -26.82 -3.47 20.52
N PRO A 266 -26.08 -3.15 21.60
CA PRO A 266 -25.31 -1.92 21.70
C PRO A 266 -24.34 -1.74 20.53
N VAL A 267 -24.19 -0.49 20.12
CA VAL A 267 -23.31 -0.03 19.02
C VAL A 267 -21.89 -0.57 19.12
N GLU A 268 -21.34 -0.55 20.33
CA GLU A 268 -19.97 -0.95 20.62
C GLU A 268 -19.76 -2.45 20.40
N ILE A 269 -20.78 -3.26 20.70
CA ILE A 269 -20.76 -4.71 20.48
C ILE A 269 -20.84 -4.99 18.97
N ASN A 270 -21.68 -4.27 18.24
CA ASN A 270 -21.79 -4.41 16.79
C ASN A 270 -20.49 -4.04 16.06
N LYS A 271 -19.78 -2.98 16.50
CA LYS A 271 -18.46 -2.61 15.98
C LYS A 271 -17.42 -3.70 16.21
N LYS A 272 -17.40 -4.29 17.42
CA LYS A 272 -16.46 -5.36 17.76
C LYS A 272 -16.72 -6.63 16.95
N ILE A 273 -17.98 -7.03 16.80
CA ILE A 273 -18.36 -8.20 15.98
C ILE A 273 -17.95 -8.01 14.52
N ALA A 274 -18.11 -6.80 13.97
CA ALA A 274 -17.71 -6.52 12.59
C ALA A 274 -16.20 -6.59 12.36
N SER A 275 -15.42 -6.12 13.34
CA SER A 275 -13.95 -6.27 13.34
C SER A 275 -13.56 -7.74 13.35
N THR A 276 -14.17 -8.55 14.21
CA THR A 276 -13.94 -10.01 14.28
C THR A 276 -14.39 -10.72 12.99
N PHE A 277 -15.44 -10.24 12.32
CA PHE A 277 -15.92 -10.83 11.07
C PHE A 277 -14.92 -10.63 9.91
N ALA A 278 -14.13 -9.56 9.93
CA ALA A 278 -13.05 -9.32 8.97
C ALA A 278 -11.98 -10.41 9.06
N GLU A 279 -11.57 -10.75 10.29
CA GLU A 279 -10.60 -11.81 10.58
C GLU A 279 -11.12 -13.19 10.16
N VAL A 280 -12.41 -13.47 10.40
CA VAL A 280 -13.03 -14.79 10.14
C VAL A 280 -13.21 -15.08 8.64
N ILE A 281 -13.36 -14.07 7.78
CA ILE A 281 -13.55 -14.29 6.32
C ILE A 281 -12.21 -14.48 5.59
N GLY A 282 -11.08 -14.45 6.29
CA GLY A 282 -9.76 -14.62 5.66
C GLY A 282 -9.39 -13.45 4.74
N VAL A 283 -9.97 -12.28 5.00
CA VAL A 283 -9.55 -11.03 4.34
C VAL A 283 -8.45 -10.41 5.19
N GLU A 284 -7.20 -10.52 4.74
CA GLU A 284 -6.07 -9.94 5.45
C GLU A 284 -6.00 -8.41 5.25
N LEU A 285 -6.86 -7.69 5.94
CA LEU A 285 -6.72 -6.24 6.17
C LEU A 285 -6.17 -6.02 7.57
N ASP A 286 -5.44 -4.93 7.77
CA ASP A 286 -5.06 -4.52 9.12
C ASP A 286 -6.31 -4.22 9.96
N GLU A 287 -6.20 -4.43 11.27
CA GLU A 287 -7.31 -4.30 12.22
C GLU A 287 -7.92 -2.89 12.16
N ASP A 288 -7.07 -1.86 12.13
CA ASP A 288 -7.49 -0.46 12.09
C ASP A 288 -8.30 -0.13 10.82
N THR A 289 -7.86 -0.59 9.65
CA THR A 289 -8.59 -0.43 8.38
C THR A 289 -9.93 -1.17 8.42
N SER A 290 -9.93 -2.41 8.93
CA SER A 290 -11.14 -3.21 9.08
C SER A 290 -12.17 -2.53 9.97
N GLN A 291 -11.74 -2.02 11.13
CA GLN A 291 -12.60 -1.30 12.07
C GLN A 291 -13.18 -0.01 11.48
N ARG A 292 -12.39 0.77 10.73
CA ARG A 292 -12.85 2.01 10.07
C ARG A 292 -13.92 1.74 9.01
N VAL A 293 -13.66 0.78 8.12
CA VAL A 293 -14.60 0.41 7.05
C VAL A 293 -15.89 -0.18 7.65
N ALA A 294 -15.77 -1.04 8.65
CA ALA A 294 -16.91 -1.60 9.39
C ALA A 294 -17.76 -0.49 10.04
N SER A 295 -17.14 0.44 10.76
CA SER A 295 -17.83 1.54 11.43
C SER A 295 -18.64 2.40 10.45
N THR A 296 -18.10 2.63 9.24
CA THR A 296 -18.76 3.44 8.21
C THR A 296 -19.98 2.74 7.60
N HIS A 297 -19.88 1.44 7.32
CA HIS A 297 -20.95 0.73 6.61
C HIS A 297 -22.00 0.12 7.54
N ILE A 298 -21.59 -0.31 8.72
CA ILE A 298 -22.49 -0.92 9.70
C ILE A 298 -23.23 0.16 10.45
N GLY A 299 -22.56 1.29 10.77
CA GLY A 299 -23.20 2.54 11.19
C GLY A 299 -24.42 2.32 12.08
N ILE A 300 -24.19 1.59 13.18
CA ILE A 300 -25.09 1.52 14.33
C ILE A 300 -24.48 2.46 15.35
#